data_AF-A0A3M1AYH5-F1
#
_entry.id   AF-A0A3M1AYH5-F1
#
_cell.length_a   1.000
_cell.length_b   1.000
_cell.length_c   1.000
_cell.angle_alpha   90.00
_cell.angle_beta   90.00
_cell.angle_gamma   90.00
#
_symmetry.space_group_name_H-M   'P 1'
#
loop_
_entity.id
_entity.type
_entity.pdbx_description
1 polymer ?
#
loop_
_entity_poly.entity_id
_entity_poly.type
_entity_poly.pdbx_seq_one_letter_code
_entity_poly.pdbx_strand_id
1 'polypeptide(L)'
;MSNLGWKGWASLLCLFGTPLFAAAATPKPPSPLEALREAVTRGEISYDAYATRLVRAIHGEGEEDLLSGLHCATPLLGEIERNWARLSPEAQSEIMAITARPEKQFTHPSPSGNFLLHYDLTGEDAVSPTDADGNGVSDYIDRGAAYADFSWSRIIGELGYEAPPSDNGAGGSNAYDIYFERLGGGLFGYVTWEADGPNPWNDRTSYMVLNTNYQNTQPNNDPDGDAEGAFKATTAHEFFHGVQGYYDALESTFIAEASSTWMEDVVYDETDDYMNFLYGFLLFPQQAL
;
A
#
# COMPACT_ATOMS: atom_id res chain seq x y z
N MET A 1 -20.80 63.44 24.07
CA MET A 1 -20.64 62.13 23.43
C MET A 1 -20.25 62.38 21.99
N SER A 2 -19.17 61.73 21.58
CA SER A 2 -18.24 62.08 20.51
C SER A 2 -18.76 61.91 19.08
N ASN A 3 -18.24 62.79 18.23
CA ASN A 3 -18.26 62.86 16.77
C ASN A 3 -17.54 61.68 16.07
N LEU A 4 -17.59 61.75 14.73
CA LEU A 4 -16.75 61.15 13.67
C LEU A 4 -17.42 59.96 12.97
N GLY A 5 -17.86 60.01 11.71
CA GLY A 5 -17.44 60.87 10.59
C GLY A 5 -16.27 60.21 9.83
N TRP A 6 -16.56 59.16 9.05
CA TRP A 6 -15.57 58.41 8.27
C TRP A 6 -15.22 59.18 6.99
N LYS A 7 -14.01 59.75 6.94
CA LYS A 7 -13.36 60.27 5.71
C LYS A 7 -11.85 59.94 5.73
N GLY A 8 -11.37 59.44 4.60
CA GLY A 8 -9.95 59.30 4.24
C GLY A 8 -9.34 57.94 4.61
N TRP A 9 -8.42 57.33 3.86
CA TRP A 9 -7.54 57.78 2.78
C TRP A 9 -7.22 56.59 1.87
N ALA A 10 -7.08 56.85 0.56
CA ALA A 10 -6.35 55.99 -0.35
C ALA A 10 -4.84 56.25 -0.19
N SER A 11 -4.03 55.19 -0.15
CA SER A 11 -2.68 55.16 -0.77
C SER A 11 -2.08 53.75 -0.75
N LEU A 12 -1.86 53.24 -1.97
CA LEU A 12 -0.77 52.39 -2.46
C LEU A 12 0.15 51.69 -1.44
N LEU A 13 0.16 50.37 -1.51
CA LEU A 13 1.42 49.62 -1.63
C LEU A 13 1.23 48.51 -2.68
N CYS A 14 1.58 48.82 -3.93
CA CYS A 14 1.93 47.81 -4.92
C CYS A 14 3.29 47.24 -4.52
N LEU A 15 3.30 46.17 -3.73
CA LEU A 15 4.45 45.27 -3.69
C LEU A 15 4.42 44.46 -4.98
N PHE A 16 5.35 44.78 -5.87
CA PHE A 16 5.63 44.01 -7.08
C PHE A 16 5.83 42.54 -6.68
N GLY A 17 4.82 41.71 -6.92
CA GLY A 17 5.02 40.27 -7.00
C GLY A 17 5.95 40.02 -8.18
N THR A 18 7.22 39.75 -7.90
CA THR A 18 8.01 38.96 -8.84
C THR A 18 7.28 37.62 -8.94
N PRO A 19 6.76 37.21 -10.12
CA PRO A 19 6.37 35.84 -10.28
C PRO A 19 7.64 35.03 -10.00
N LEU A 20 7.64 34.26 -8.91
CA LEU A 20 8.47 33.06 -8.89
C LEU A 20 7.92 32.22 -10.04
N PHE A 21 8.52 32.37 -11.21
CA PHE A 21 8.54 31.28 -12.16
C PHE A 21 9.31 30.18 -11.43
N ALA A 22 8.58 29.26 -10.80
CA ALA A 22 9.13 27.96 -10.50
C ALA A 22 9.70 27.47 -11.84
N ALA A 23 11.03 27.35 -11.91
CA ALA A 23 11.64 26.68 -13.04
C ALA A 23 10.93 25.34 -13.14
N ALA A 24 10.30 25.06 -14.29
CA ALA A 24 9.73 23.75 -14.56
C ALA A 24 10.85 22.74 -14.26
N ALA A 25 10.61 21.85 -13.29
CA ALA A 25 11.58 20.83 -12.94
C ALA A 25 12.00 20.12 -14.24
N THR A 26 13.30 19.96 -14.46
CA THR A 26 13.78 19.16 -15.58
C THR A 26 13.12 17.79 -15.49
N PRO A 27 12.46 17.28 -16.56
CA PRO A 27 11.79 16.00 -16.49
C PRO A 27 12.79 14.94 -16.03
N LYS A 28 12.45 14.24 -14.94
CA LYS A 28 13.21 13.07 -14.51
C LYS A 28 13.18 12.05 -15.66
N PRO A 29 14.30 11.37 -15.99
CA PRO A 29 14.23 10.25 -16.91
C PRO A 29 13.18 9.24 -16.40
N PRO A 30 12.42 8.60 -17.31
CA PRO A 30 11.37 7.68 -16.89
C PRO A 30 11.96 6.55 -16.06
N SER A 31 11.26 6.16 -14.99
CA SER A 31 11.57 4.96 -14.22
C SER A 31 11.50 3.72 -15.12
N PRO A 32 12.10 2.58 -14.73
CA PRO A 32 11.95 1.33 -15.46
C PRO A 32 10.48 0.95 -15.71
N LEU A 33 9.60 1.14 -14.72
CA LEU A 33 8.15 0.96 -14.86
C LEU A 33 7.52 1.92 -15.87
N GLU A 34 7.87 3.21 -15.83
CA GLU A 34 7.35 4.21 -16.78
C GLU A 34 7.79 3.86 -18.21
N ALA A 35 9.05 3.52 -18.41
CA ALA A 35 9.57 3.07 -19.70
C ALA A 35 8.83 1.82 -20.21
N LEU A 36 8.52 0.88 -19.30
CA LEU A 36 7.76 -0.32 -19.61
C LEU A 36 6.30 0.01 -20.02
N ARG A 37 5.61 0.88 -19.27
CA ARG A 37 4.25 1.38 -19.60
C ARG A 37 4.22 2.06 -20.95
N GLU A 38 5.23 2.86 -21.27
CA GLU A 38 5.33 3.52 -22.57
C GLU A 38 5.56 2.50 -23.71
N ALA A 39 6.36 1.45 -23.49
CA ALA A 39 6.58 0.41 -24.49
C ALA A 39 5.28 -0.33 -24.86
N VAL A 40 4.41 -0.61 -23.88
CA VAL A 40 3.04 -1.12 -24.13
C VAL A 40 2.23 -0.13 -24.96
N THR A 41 2.27 1.15 -24.59
CA THR A 41 1.52 2.21 -25.25
C THR A 41 1.96 2.37 -26.72
N ARG A 42 3.25 2.21 -27.00
CA ARG A 42 3.82 2.21 -28.36
C ARG A 42 3.58 0.90 -29.12
N GLY A 43 3.04 -0.13 -28.49
CA GLY A 43 2.83 -1.46 -29.08
C GLY A 43 4.12 -2.26 -29.29
N GLU A 44 5.21 -1.89 -28.60
CA GLU A 44 6.49 -2.60 -28.66
C GLU A 44 6.43 -3.93 -27.90
N ILE A 45 5.58 -3.99 -26.87
CA ILE A 45 5.25 -5.21 -26.12
C ILE A 45 3.73 -5.35 -25.97
N SER A 46 3.25 -6.59 -25.80
CA SER A 46 1.84 -6.85 -25.52
C SER A 46 1.47 -6.47 -24.08
N TYR A 47 0.16 -6.27 -23.84
CA TYR A 47 -0.34 -6.09 -22.47
C TYR A 47 -0.13 -7.35 -21.61
N ASP A 48 -0.24 -8.54 -22.21
CA ASP A 48 0.09 -9.82 -21.56
C ASP A 48 1.52 -9.83 -21.01
N ALA A 49 2.49 -9.45 -21.83
CA ALA A 49 3.89 -9.40 -21.44
C ALA A 49 4.13 -8.36 -20.34
N TYR A 50 3.42 -7.22 -20.40
CA TYR A 50 3.46 -6.20 -19.36
C TYR A 50 2.95 -6.69 -18.02
N ALA A 51 1.71 -7.18 -17.97
CA ALA A 51 1.06 -7.59 -16.73
C ALA A 51 1.80 -8.76 -16.07
N THR A 52 2.19 -9.76 -16.86
CA THR A 52 2.91 -10.94 -16.35
C THR A 52 4.27 -10.57 -15.77
N ARG A 53 5.03 -9.67 -16.42
CA ARG A 53 6.33 -9.20 -15.89
C ARG A 53 6.17 -8.45 -14.58
N LEU A 54 5.13 -7.63 -14.44
CA LEU A 54 4.86 -6.92 -13.18
C LEU A 54 4.49 -7.86 -12.05
N VAL A 55 3.56 -8.79 -12.29
CA VAL A 55 3.15 -9.77 -11.27
C VAL A 55 4.35 -10.61 -10.83
N ARG A 56 5.16 -11.11 -11.76
CA ARG A 56 6.40 -11.83 -11.42
C ARG A 56 7.38 -10.97 -10.61
N ALA A 57 7.60 -9.72 -11.00
CA ALA A 57 8.48 -8.82 -10.24
C ALA A 57 7.98 -8.58 -8.80
N ILE A 58 6.65 -8.45 -8.59
CA ILE A 58 6.05 -8.25 -7.25
C ILE A 58 6.40 -9.43 -6.33
N HIS A 59 6.29 -10.66 -6.85
CA HIS A 59 6.64 -11.89 -6.14
C HIS A 59 8.14 -12.23 -6.18
N GLY A 60 9.00 -11.27 -6.51
CA GLY A 60 10.46 -11.48 -6.50
C GLY A 60 10.98 -12.46 -7.58
N GLU A 61 10.21 -12.66 -8.65
CA GLU A 61 10.53 -13.53 -9.78
C GLU A 61 11.10 -12.74 -10.97
N GLY A 62 12.26 -12.11 -10.76
CA GLY A 62 12.99 -11.40 -11.81
C GLY A 62 12.44 -10.01 -12.14
N GLU A 63 13.28 -9.20 -12.80
CA GLU A 63 12.95 -7.82 -13.17
C GLU A 63 12.48 -6.93 -12.01
N GLU A 64 12.93 -7.20 -10.78
CA GLU A 64 12.59 -6.45 -9.57
C GLU A 64 12.91 -4.94 -9.67
N ASP A 65 13.91 -4.57 -10.49
CA ASP A 65 14.25 -3.18 -10.80
C ASP A 65 13.07 -2.38 -11.39
N LEU A 66 12.06 -3.06 -11.96
CA LEU A 66 10.80 -2.46 -12.39
C LEU A 66 10.07 -1.75 -11.25
N LEU A 67 10.20 -2.25 -10.03
CA LEU A 67 9.46 -1.78 -8.86
C LEU A 67 10.25 -0.79 -8.02
N SER A 68 11.46 -0.43 -8.45
CA SER A 68 12.37 0.43 -7.70
C SER A 68 11.70 1.74 -7.28
N GLY A 69 11.61 1.94 -5.96
CA GLY A 69 11.07 3.15 -5.34
C GLY A 69 9.56 3.13 -5.12
N LEU A 70 8.90 2.00 -5.35
CA LEU A 70 7.52 1.76 -4.93
C LEU A 70 7.53 1.04 -3.58
N HIS A 71 6.64 1.44 -2.66
CA HIS A 71 6.42 0.72 -1.40
C HIS A 71 5.13 -0.12 -1.46
N CYS A 72 4.09 0.36 -2.14
CA CYS A 72 2.81 -0.34 -2.30
C CYS A 72 2.65 -0.88 -3.73
N ALA A 73 2.31 -2.17 -3.87
CA ALA A 73 2.01 -2.77 -5.18
C ALA A 73 0.50 -2.80 -5.53
N THR A 74 -0.37 -2.42 -4.60
CA THR A 74 -1.83 -2.40 -4.77
C THR A 74 -2.27 -1.63 -6.03
N PRO A 75 -1.69 -0.45 -6.38
CA PRO A 75 -1.97 0.23 -7.64
C PRO A 75 -1.73 -0.60 -8.90
N LEU A 76 -0.67 -1.40 -8.91
CA LEU A 76 -0.25 -2.19 -10.07
C LEU A 76 -1.21 -3.37 -10.27
N LEU A 77 -1.60 -4.04 -9.19
CA LEU A 77 -2.58 -5.12 -9.23
C LEU A 77 -3.96 -4.60 -9.64
N GLY A 78 -4.40 -3.48 -9.07
CA GLY A 78 -5.66 -2.83 -9.48
C GLY A 78 -5.66 -2.36 -10.94
N GLU A 79 -4.50 -1.95 -11.49
CA GLU A 79 -4.38 -1.65 -12.92
C GLU A 79 -4.59 -2.88 -13.79
N ILE A 80 -3.96 -4.00 -13.42
CA ILE A 80 -4.10 -5.27 -14.14
C ILE A 80 -5.56 -5.72 -14.11
N GLU A 81 -6.23 -5.63 -12.96
CA GLU A 81 -7.63 -5.98 -12.80
C GLU A 81 -8.57 -5.09 -13.65
N ARG A 82 -8.38 -3.77 -13.63
CA ARG A 82 -9.14 -2.85 -14.50
C ARG A 82 -9.00 -3.15 -15.99
N ASN A 83 -7.90 -3.81 -16.37
CA ASN A 83 -7.57 -4.18 -17.74
C ASN A 83 -7.66 -5.69 -17.99
N TRP A 84 -8.28 -6.46 -17.10
CA TRP A 84 -8.30 -7.92 -17.16
C TRP A 84 -8.81 -8.47 -18.50
N ALA A 85 -9.81 -7.80 -19.09
CA ALA A 85 -10.39 -8.16 -20.38
C ALA A 85 -9.45 -7.95 -21.59
N ARG A 86 -8.31 -7.27 -21.42
CA ARG A 86 -7.28 -7.09 -22.46
C ARG A 86 -6.29 -8.26 -22.51
N LEU A 87 -6.23 -9.06 -21.44
CA LEU A 87 -5.31 -10.19 -21.34
C LEU A 87 -5.83 -11.38 -22.16
N SER A 88 -4.91 -12.14 -22.76
CA SER A 88 -5.26 -13.46 -23.30
C SER A 88 -5.68 -14.43 -22.19
N PRO A 89 -6.47 -15.47 -22.50
CA PRO A 89 -6.80 -16.52 -21.52
C PRO A 89 -5.56 -17.19 -20.91
N GLU A 90 -4.49 -17.33 -21.68
CA GLU A 90 -3.21 -17.85 -21.21
C GLU A 90 -2.58 -16.94 -20.16
N ALA A 91 -2.52 -15.63 -20.43
CA ALA A 91 -2.00 -14.65 -19.47
C ALA A 91 -2.88 -14.53 -18.22
N GLN A 92 -4.21 -14.59 -18.37
CA GLN A 92 -5.13 -14.63 -17.23
C GLN A 92 -4.86 -15.85 -16.35
N SER A 93 -4.70 -17.04 -16.96
CA SER A 93 -4.40 -18.26 -16.21
C SER A 93 -3.03 -18.22 -15.52
N GLU A 94 -2.04 -17.59 -16.15
CA GLU A 94 -0.70 -17.42 -15.55
C GLU A 94 -0.75 -16.46 -14.35
N ILE A 95 -1.38 -15.30 -14.51
CA ILE A 95 -1.51 -14.31 -13.43
C ILE A 95 -2.31 -14.89 -12.27
N MET A 96 -3.45 -15.54 -12.52
CA MET A 96 -4.23 -16.20 -11.47
C MET A 96 -3.44 -17.27 -10.72
N ALA A 97 -2.50 -17.95 -11.38
CA ALA A 97 -1.65 -18.95 -10.74
C ALA A 97 -0.60 -18.31 -9.83
N ILE A 98 -0.07 -17.14 -10.21
CA ILE A 98 0.93 -16.41 -9.41
C ILE A 98 0.27 -15.70 -8.22
N THR A 99 -0.90 -15.10 -8.41
CA THR A 99 -1.61 -14.32 -7.37
C THR A 99 -2.61 -15.15 -6.56
N ALA A 100 -2.59 -16.48 -6.69
CA ALA A 100 -3.40 -17.36 -5.86
C ALA A 100 -2.97 -17.23 -4.39
N ARG A 101 -3.93 -17.37 -3.47
CA ARG A 101 -3.61 -17.41 -2.02
C ARG A 101 -2.51 -18.43 -1.76
N PRO A 102 -1.38 -18.02 -1.17
CA PRO A 102 -0.25 -18.90 -0.97
C PRO A 102 -0.53 -19.83 0.22
N GLU A 103 -0.15 -21.10 0.12
CA GLU A 103 -0.12 -21.98 1.29
C GLU A 103 1.15 -21.71 2.10
N LYS A 104 0.99 -21.41 3.39
CA LYS A 104 2.10 -21.17 4.33
C LYS A 104 2.21 -22.27 5.37
N GLN A 105 3.39 -22.44 5.97
CA GLN A 105 3.68 -23.49 6.96
C GLN A 105 2.90 -23.32 8.26
N PHE A 106 2.68 -22.07 8.66
CA PHE A 106 2.08 -21.72 9.95
C PHE A 106 1.01 -20.65 9.80
N THR A 107 0.05 -20.70 10.70
CA THR A 107 -0.91 -19.62 10.91
C THR A 107 -0.93 -19.18 12.36
N HIS A 108 -1.17 -17.89 12.60
CA HIS A 108 -1.28 -17.31 13.94
C HIS A 108 -2.42 -16.28 13.98
N PRO A 109 -3.48 -16.48 14.79
CA PRO A 109 -4.53 -15.49 14.93
C PRO A 109 -4.02 -14.31 15.75
N SER A 110 -4.37 -13.08 15.36
CA SER A 110 -4.04 -11.91 16.17
C SER A 110 -4.73 -11.95 17.55
N PRO A 111 -4.19 -11.29 18.59
CA PRO A 111 -4.78 -11.27 19.93
C PRO A 111 -6.26 -10.87 19.98
N SER A 112 -6.69 -9.93 19.13
CA SER A 112 -8.09 -9.49 19.02
C SER A 112 -8.98 -10.45 18.23
N GLY A 113 -8.38 -11.36 17.45
CA GLY A 113 -9.06 -12.30 16.58
C GLY A 113 -9.57 -11.71 15.26
N ASN A 114 -9.21 -10.47 14.94
CA ASN A 114 -9.62 -9.82 13.69
C ASN A 114 -8.75 -10.22 12.49
N PHE A 115 -7.52 -10.72 12.73
CA PHE A 115 -6.62 -11.15 11.66
C PHE A 115 -6.13 -12.59 11.83
N LEU A 116 -5.82 -13.22 10.70
CA LEU A 116 -5.08 -14.49 10.64
C LEU A 116 -3.79 -14.28 9.86
N LEU A 117 -2.65 -14.45 10.53
CA LEU A 117 -1.33 -14.25 9.95
C LEU A 117 -0.81 -15.58 9.40
N HIS A 118 -0.35 -15.59 8.15
CA HIS A 118 0.16 -16.75 7.43
C HIS A 118 1.64 -16.57 7.10
N TYR A 119 2.49 -17.48 7.55
CA TYR A 119 3.93 -17.29 7.43
C TYR A 119 4.72 -18.60 7.35
N ASP A 120 5.94 -18.49 6.83
CA ASP A 120 6.93 -19.55 6.78
C ASP A 120 8.09 -19.26 7.73
N LEU A 121 8.70 -20.31 8.28
CA LEU A 121 9.96 -20.20 9.04
C LEU A 121 11.16 -20.75 8.25
N THR A 122 10.90 -21.31 7.07
CA THR A 122 11.91 -21.86 6.16
C THR A 122 11.50 -21.62 4.71
N GLY A 123 12.47 -21.49 3.81
CA GLY A 123 12.22 -21.18 2.39
C GLY A 123 12.53 -19.72 2.06
N GLU A 124 12.13 -19.28 0.87
CA GLU A 124 12.39 -17.91 0.41
C GLU A 124 11.51 -16.87 1.11
N ASP A 125 10.29 -17.25 1.50
CA ASP A 125 9.32 -16.40 2.20
C ASP A 125 9.43 -16.48 3.72
N ALA A 126 10.54 -17.01 4.24
CA ALA A 126 10.69 -17.19 5.67
C ALA A 126 10.82 -15.84 6.39
N VAL A 127 9.99 -15.62 7.42
CA VAL A 127 10.26 -14.58 8.42
C VAL A 127 11.40 -15.02 9.33
N SER A 128 11.93 -14.09 10.12
CA SER A 128 12.92 -14.42 11.15
C SER A 128 12.37 -15.48 12.12
N PRO A 129 13.07 -16.60 12.36
CA PRO A 129 12.61 -17.65 13.28
C PRO A 129 12.87 -17.33 14.76
N THR A 130 13.29 -16.10 15.09
CA THR A 130 13.50 -15.69 16.47
C THR A 130 12.18 -15.71 17.24
N ASP A 131 12.18 -16.42 18.36
CA ASP A 131 11.10 -16.52 19.35
C ASP A 131 11.77 -16.31 20.72
N ALA A 132 11.87 -15.05 21.14
CA ALA A 132 12.66 -14.68 22.32
C ALA A 132 11.90 -14.97 23.63
N ASP A 133 10.56 -14.94 23.60
CA ASP A 133 9.72 -15.21 24.76
C ASP A 133 9.36 -16.70 24.92
N GLY A 134 9.64 -17.52 23.90
CA GLY A 134 9.45 -18.96 23.88
C GLY A 134 7.99 -19.38 23.74
N ASN A 135 7.15 -18.54 23.15
CA ASN A 135 5.71 -18.79 23.00
C ASN A 135 5.38 -19.72 21.80
N GLY A 136 6.38 -20.05 20.97
CA GLY A 136 6.25 -20.90 19.79
C GLY A 136 5.87 -20.15 18.51
N VAL A 137 5.89 -18.82 18.52
CA VAL A 137 5.58 -17.91 17.42
C VAL A 137 6.79 -16.99 17.22
N SER A 138 7.06 -16.61 15.98
CA SER A 138 8.13 -15.65 15.70
C SER A 138 7.79 -14.28 16.29
N ASP A 139 8.78 -13.62 16.93
CA ASP A 139 8.66 -12.25 17.42
C ASP A 139 8.21 -11.28 16.30
N TYR A 140 8.58 -11.58 15.04
CA TYR A 140 8.16 -10.78 13.89
C TYR A 140 6.65 -10.86 13.65
N ILE A 141 6.08 -12.06 13.80
CA ILE A 141 4.65 -12.33 13.65
C ILE A 141 3.86 -11.78 14.83
N ASP A 142 4.38 -11.88 16.05
CA ASP A 142 3.76 -11.28 17.23
C ASP A 142 3.63 -9.76 17.09
N ARG A 143 4.69 -9.10 16.59
CA ARG A 143 4.63 -7.65 16.30
C ARG A 143 3.66 -7.32 15.18
N GLY A 144 3.69 -8.06 14.07
CA GLY A 144 2.73 -7.90 12.97
C GLY A 144 1.28 -8.03 13.44
N ALA A 145 1.00 -9.01 14.31
CA ALA A 145 -0.33 -9.21 14.88
C ALA A 145 -0.74 -8.04 15.78
N ALA A 146 0.17 -7.54 16.61
CA ALA A 146 -0.08 -6.38 17.47
C ALA A 146 -0.31 -5.10 16.64
N TYR A 147 0.46 -4.90 15.57
CA TYR A 147 0.31 -3.76 14.67
C TYR A 147 -1.03 -3.81 13.93
N ALA A 148 -1.41 -4.97 13.39
CA ALA A 148 -2.69 -5.16 12.73
C ALA A 148 -3.88 -4.89 13.67
N ASP A 149 -3.84 -5.45 14.89
CA ASP A 149 -4.88 -5.21 15.90
C ASP A 149 -5.01 -3.73 16.28
N PHE A 150 -3.88 -3.04 16.40
CA PHE A 150 -3.89 -1.61 16.68
C PHE A 150 -4.50 -0.82 15.52
N SER A 151 -4.08 -1.08 14.28
CA SER A 151 -4.68 -0.50 13.07
C SER A 151 -6.19 -0.73 13.00
N TRP A 152 -6.66 -1.95 13.29
CA TRP A 152 -8.09 -2.24 13.37
C TRP A 152 -8.80 -1.40 14.44
N SER A 153 -8.23 -1.33 15.64
CA SER A 153 -8.82 -0.53 16.72
C SER A 153 -8.97 0.94 16.35
N ARG A 154 -7.98 1.50 15.65
CA ARG A 154 -7.97 2.90 15.20
C ARG A 154 -8.95 3.11 14.05
N ILE A 155 -8.81 2.35 12.97
CA ILE A 155 -9.56 2.56 11.72
C ILE A 155 -11.03 2.16 11.88
N ILE A 156 -11.31 0.99 12.43
CA ILE A 156 -12.68 0.49 12.58
C ILE A 156 -13.29 1.00 13.88
N GLY A 157 -12.56 0.87 15.00
CA GLY A 157 -13.09 1.17 16.33
C GLY A 157 -13.27 2.67 16.61
N GLU A 158 -12.28 3.49 16.28
CA GLU A 158 -12.29 4.91 16.62
C GLU A 158 -12.76 5.81 15.48
N LEU A 159 -12.26 5.60 14.25
CA LEU A 159 -12.66 6.38 13.08
C LEU A 159 -14.02 5.94 12.50
N GLY A 160 -14.44 4.70 12.79
CA GLY A 160 -15.76 4.19 12.42
C GLY A 160 -15.90 3.77 10.95
N TYR A 161 -14.79 3.40 10.30
CA TYR A 161 -14.86 2.75 8.98
C TYR A 161 -15.45 1.35 9.09
N GLU A 162 -16.00 0.86 7.99
CA GLU A 162 -16.50 -0.51 7.88
C GLU A 162 -15.35 -1.50 7.70
N ALA A 163 -15.51 -2.70 8.24
CA ALA A 163 -14.51 -3.75 8.10
C ALA A 163 -14.44 -4.26 6.65
N PRO A 164 -13.28 -4.79 6.19
CA PRO A 164 -13.19 -5.41 4.87
C PRO A 164 -14.25 -6.51 4.69
N PRO A 165 -14.77 -6.72 3.47
CA PRO A 165 -15.73 -7.79 3.21
C PRO A 165 -15.17 -9.17 3.59
N SER A 166 -15.95 -9.96 4.32
CA SER A 166 -15.54 -11.31 4.72
C SER A 166 -15.46 -12.24 3.50
N ASP A 167 -14.36 -12.99 3.41
CA ASP A 167 -14.13 -14.02 2.41
C ASP A 167 -14.81 -15.37 2.74
N ASN A 168 -15.64 -15.41 3.79
CA ASN A 168 -16.38 -16.57 4.25
C ASN A 168 -15.51 -17.79 4.62
N GLY A 169 -14.32 -17.57 5.18
CA GLY A 169 -13.47 -18.64 5.70
C GLY A 169 -12.36 -19.08 4.75
N ALA A 170 -12.17 -18.37 3.64
CA ALA A 170 -10.95 -18.55 2.85
C ALA A 170 -9.74 -18.18 3.72
N GLY A 171 -8.58 -18.79 3.48
CA GLY A 171 -7.44 -18.65 4.41
C GLY A 171 -7.62 -19.41 5.75
N GLY A 172 -8.79 -20.00 6.02
CA GLY A 172 -8.98 -20.94 7.14
C GLY A 172 -9.69 -20.37 8.37
N SER A 173 -10.10 -19.10 8.36
CA SER A 173 -10.99 -18.51 9.37
C SER A 173 -11.76 -17.31 8.80
N ASN A 174 -12.68 -16.72 9.57
CA ASN A 174 -13.37 -15.48 9.15
C ASN A 174 -12.57 -14.21 9.46
N ALA A 175 -11.36 -14.33 10.02
CA ALA A 175 -10.47 -13.20 10.28
C ALA A 175 -9.82 -12.74 8.97
N TYR A 176 -9.46 -11.46 8.86
CA TYR A 176 -8.82 -10.91 7.67
C TYR A 176 -7.40 -11.46 7.53
N ASP A 177 -7.05 -12.01 6.36
CA ASP A 177 -5.77 -12.67 6.19
C ASP A 177 -4.63 -11.70 5.89
N ILE A 178 -3.49 -11.98 6.54
CA ILE A 178 -2.20 -11.31 6.31
C ILE A 178 -1.21 -12.39 5.92
N TYR A 179 -0.67 -12.34 4.70
CA TYR A 179 0.41 -13.24 4.28
C TYR A 179 1.76 -12.53 4.39
N PHE A 180 2.77 -13.26 4.82
CA PHE A 180 4.15 -12.80 4.85
C PHE A 180 4.94 -13.45 3.73
N GLU A 181 5.47 -12.63 2.81
CA GLU A 181 6.22 -13.08 1.64
C GLU A 181 7.47 -12.23 1.42
N ARG A 182 8.47 -12.80 0.74
CA ARG A 182 9.58 -12.01 0.24
C ARG A 182 9.13 -11.26 -1.01
N LEU A 183 8.91 -9.95 -0.88
CA LEU A 183 8.51 -9.11 -2.01
C LEU A 183 9.71 -8.58 -2.78
N GLY A 184 9.54 -8.41 -4.10
CA GLY A 184 10.59 -7.92 -4.99
C GLY A 184 10.76 -6.40 -4.98
N GLY A 185 11.94 -5.93 -5.36
CA GLY A 185 12.17 -4.52 -5.75
C GLY A 185 12.03 -3.49 -4.63
N GLY A 186 12.04 -3.93 -3.37
CA GLY A 186 11.91 -3.07 -2.20
C GLY A 186 10.46 -2.76 -1.81
N LEU A 187 9.48 -3.46 -2.37
CA LEU A 187 8.08 -3.36 -1.95
C LEU A 187 7.91 -3.68 -0.46
N PHE A 188 7.01 -2.96 0.18
CA PHE A 188 6.65 -3.14 1.58
C PHE A 188 5.41 -4.03 1.72
N GLY A 189 4.42 -3.84 0.86
CA GLY A 189 3.19 -4.61 0.89
C GLY A 189 2.32 -4.44 -0.35
N TYR A 190 1.21 -5.16 -0.34
CA TYR A 190 0.09 -4.94 -1.24
C TYR A 190 -1.20 -5.59 -0.71
N VAL A 191 -2.32 -5.15 -1.26
CA VAL A 191 -3.63 -5.82 -1.20
C VAL A 191 -3.98 -6.39 -2.56
N THR A 192 -4.58 -7.57 -2.56
CA THR A 192 -5.18 -8.15 -3.77
C THR A 192 -6.67 -8.40 -3.56
N TRP A 193 -7.45 -8.08 -4.59
CA TRP A 193 -8.89 -8.27 -4.62
C TRP A 193 -9.22 -9.65 -5.18
N GLU A 194 -10.28 -10.28 -4.67
CA GLU A 194 -10.61 -11.65 -5.05
C GLU A 194 -12.01 -11.78 -5.63
N ALA A 195 -13.03 -11.78 -4.78
CA ALA A 195 -14.42 -12.03 -5.15
C ALA A 195 -15.28 -10.81 -4.86
N ASP A 196 -16.42 -10.72 -5.53
CA ASP A 196 -17.45 -9.73 -5.19
C ASP A 196 -17.86 -9.94 -3.72
N GLY A 197 -17.93 -8.83 -2.98
CA GLY A 197 -18.47 -8.83 -1.63
C GLY A 197 -20.00 -8.98 -1.63
N PRO A 198 -20.62 -9.01 -0.44
CA PRO A 198 -22.06 -9.22 -0.32
C PRO A 198 -22.91 -7.99 -0.68
N ASN A 199 -22.31 -6.81 -0.88
CA ASN A 199 -23.05 -5.57 -1.06
C ASN A 199 -23.39 -5.31 -2.54
N PRO A 200 -24.37 -4.43 -2.82
CA PRO A 200 -24.79 -4.12 -4.20
C PRO A 200 -23.91 -3.09 -4.92
N TRP A 201 -22.78 -2.69 -4.34
CA TRP A 201 -21.77 -1.82 -4.95
C TRP A 201 -20.48 -2.59 -5.23
N ASN A 202 -19.42 -1.93 -5.68
CA ASN A 202 -18.16 -2.60 -6.05
C ASN A 202 -17.32 -2.95 -4.81
N ASP A 203 -17.90 -3.70 -3.87
CA ASP A 203 -17.13 -4.25 -2.75
C ASP A 203 -16.44 -5.56 -3.16
N ARG A 204 -15.24 -5.79 -2.64
CA ARG A 204 -14.45 -6.99 -2.92
C ARG A 204 -13.90 -7.58 -1.64
N THR A 205 -13.93 -8.90 -1.56
CA THR A 205 -13.10 -9.61 -0.58
C THR A 205 -11.63 -9.44 -0.96
N SER A 206 -10.76 -9.43 0.04
CA SER A 206 -9.33 -9.25 -0.16
C SER A 206 -8.54 -9.93 0.94
N TYR A 207 -7.23 -10.01 0.70
CA TYR A 207 -6.23 -10.22 1.73
C TYR A 207 -5.08 -9.26 1.50
N MET A 208 -4.24 -9.06 2.51
CA MET A 208 -3.03 -8.27 2.36
C MET A 208 -1.78 -9.13 2.47
N VAL A 209 -0.72 -8.66 1.84
CA VAL A 209 0.61 -9.26 1.89
C VAL A 209 1.58 -8.21 2.40
N LEU A 210 2.37 -8.59 3.41
CA LEU A 210 3.40 -7.76 4.01
C LEU A 210 4.76 -8.41 3.77
N ASN A 211 5.79 -7.60 3.55
CA ASN A 211 7.13 -8.12 3.35
C ASN A 211 7.63 -8.84 4.62
N THR A 212 8.42 -9.89 4.44
CA THR A 212 9.09 -10.64 5.52
C THR A 212 10.23 -9.85 6.17
N ASN A 213 10.64 -8.72 5.58
CA ASN A 213 11.72 -7.90 6.10
C ASN A 213 11.60 -6.41 5.72
N TYR A 214 11.74 -5.52 6.72
CA TYR A 214 11.81 -4.06 6.57
C TYR A 214 13.20 -3.49 6.93
N GLN A 215 14.27 -4.27 6.78
CA GLN A 215 15.63 -3.76 7.00
C GLN A 215 16.09 -2.85 5.86
N ASN A 216 16.90 -1.84 6.21
CA ASN A 216 17.44 -0.84 5.28
C ASN A 216 16.37 0.03 4.60
N THR A 217 15.26 0.24 5.28
CA THR A 217 14.24 1.22 4.89
C THR A 217 14.79 2.64 5.00
N GLN A 218 14.07 3.59 4.42
CA GLN A 218 14.41 4.99 4.59
C GLN A 218 14.23 5.39 6.07
N PRO A 219 15.04 6.33 6.59
CA PRO A 219 14.86 6.82 7.94
C PRO A 219 13.44 7.36 8.18
N ASN A 220 12.88 7.07 9.35
CA ASN A 220 11.63 7.65 9.83
C ASN A 220 11.79 8.04 11.31
N ASN A 221 10.70 8.48 11.93
CA ASN A 221 10.74 9.03 13.29
C ASN A 221 10.34 8.01 14.37
N ASP A 222 10.06 6.76 14.00
CA ASP A 222 9.53 5.78 14.94
C ASP A 222 10.54 5.48 16.07
N PRO A 223 10.09 5.53 17.35
CA PRO A 223 10.97 5.33 18.50
C PRO A 223 11.56 3.91 18.59
N ASP A 224 10.93 2.91 17.96
CA ASP A 224 11.40 1.54 17.91
C ASP A 224 12.39 1.30 16.74
N GLY A 225 12.57 2.31 15.88
CA GLY A 225 13.53 2.36 14.79
C GLY A 225 12.91 2.23 13.39
N ASP A 226 13.68 2.62 12.37
CA ASP A 226 13.20 2.79 10.98
C ASP A 226 12.46 1.56 10.42
N ALA A 227 12.96 0.36 10.71
CA ALA A 227 12.35 -0.89 10.25
C ALA A 227 10.97 -1.15 10.89
N GLU A 228 10.82 -0.84 12.18
CA GLU A 228 9.55 -1.01 12.89
C GLU A 228 8.54 0.06 12.48
N GLY A 229 9.00 1.30 12.29
CA GLY A 229 8.18 2.37 11.73
C GLY A 229 7.62 2.00 10.35
N ALA A 230 8.48 1.50 9.45
CA ALA A 230 8.04 1.06 8.12
C ALA A 230 7.04 -0.10 8.21
N PHE A 231 7.24 -1.07 9.11
CA PHE A 231 6.32 -2.18 9.29
C PHE A 231 4.95 -1.72 9.84
N LYS A 232 4.94 -0.84 10.84
CA LYS A 232 3.73 -0.22 11.40
C LYS A 232 2.96 0.55 10.32
N ALA A 233 3.61 1.50 9.65
CA ALA A 233 3.02 2.31 8.59
C ALA A 233 2.43 1.44 7.48
N THR A 234 3.20 0.47 6.96
CA THR A 234 2.73 -0.46 5.91
C THR A 234 1.53 -1.26 6.37
N THR A 235 1.53 -1.76 7.62
CA THR A 235 0.39 -2.52 8.16
C THR A 235 -0.89 -1.68 8.17
N ALA A 236 -0.81 -0.40 8.56
CA ALA A 236 -1.95 0.51 8.51
C ALA A 236 -2.37 0.84 7.07
N HIS A 237 -1.40 1.11 6.19
CA HIS A 237 -1.59 1.45 4.79
C HIS A 237 -2.35 0.34 4.03
N GLU A 238 -1.82 -0.88 4.07
CA GLU A 238 -2.40 -2.02 3.34
C GLU A 238 -3.72 -2.47 3.97
N PHE A 239 -3.85 -2.42 5.30
CA PHE A 239 -5.15 -2.70 5.91
C PHE A 239 -6.20 -1.66 5.48
N PHE A 240 -5.81 -0.39 5.31
CA PHE A 240 -6.75 0.62 4.82
C PHE A 240 -7.15 0.41 3.36
N HIS A 241 -6.29 -0.14 2.52
CA HIS A 241 -6.73 -0.64 1.22
C HIS A 241 -7.82 -1.71 1.39
N GLY A 242 -7.61 -2.74 2.23
CA GLY A 242 -8.66 -3.72 2.52
C GLY A 242 -10.00 -3.09 2.95
N VAL A 243 -9.95 -2.04 3.75
CA VAL A 243 -11.13 -1.24 4.16
C VAL A 243 -11.75 -0.48 2.98
N GLN A 244 -10.96 0.14 2.10
CA GLN A 244 -11.45 0.75 0.86
C GLN A 244 -12.19 -0.27 -0.03
N GLY A 245 -11.74 -1.53 0.00
CA GLY A 245 -12.41 -2.67 -0.65
C GLY A 245 -13.85 -2.88 -0.23
N TYR A 246 -14.26 -2.42 0.96
CA TYR A 246 -15.67 -2.40 1.35
C TYR A 246 -16.49 -1.36 0.58
N TYR A 247 -15.90 -0.21 0.23
CA TYR A 247 -16.60 0.92 -0.35
C TYR A 247 -16.58 0.92 -1.88
N ASP A 248 -15.38 0.80 -2.46
CA ASP A 248 -15.13 0.64 -3.88
C ASP A 248 -13.69 0.13 -4.10
N ALA A 249 -13.54 -1.16 -4.37
CA ALA A 249 -12.24 -1.81 -4.50
C ALA A 249 -11.37 -1.27 -5.64
N LEU A 250 -11.97 -0.63 -6.64
CA LEU A 250 -11.26 -0.10 -7.81
C LEU A 250 -11.43 1.42 -7.95
N GLU A 251 -11.60 2.11 -6.83
CA GLU A 251 -11.60 3.57 -6.73
C GLU A 251 -10.34 4.19 -7.38
N SER A 252 -10.39 5.49 -7.64
CA SER A 252 -9.25 6.27 -8.12
C SER A 252 -7.97 5.94 -7.34
N THR A 253 -6.96 5.42 -8.05
CA THR A 253 -5.64 5.10 -7.48
C THR A 253 -5.06 6.26 -6.67
N PHE A 254 -5.24 7.49 -7.14
CA PHE A 254 -4.76 8.66 -6.40
C PHE A 254 -5.45 8.80 -5.04
N ILE A 255 -6.77 8.61 -4.96
CA ILE A 255 -7.51 8.72 -3.71
C ILE A 255 -7.19 7.53 -2.79
N ALA A 256 -7.09 6.33 -3.36
CA ALA A 256 -6.72 5.12 -2.64
C ALA A 256 -5.38 5.30 -1.92
N GLU A 257 -4.30 5.55 -2.66
CA GLU A 257 -2.96 5.72 -2.09
C GLU A 257 -2.88 6.94 -1.16
N ALA A 258 -3.41 8.10 -1.56
CA ALA A 258 -3.30 9.30 -0.73
C ALA A 258 -4.01 9.15 0.62
N SER A 259 -5.14 8.43 0.66
CA SER A 259 -5.86 8.18 1.91
C SER A 259 -5.25 7.03 2.72
N SER A 260 -4.64 6.03 2.08
CA SER A 260 -3.82 5.01 2.77
C SER A 260 -2.56 5.61 3.39
N THR A 261 -1.84 6.49 2.67
CA THR A 261 -0.70 7.23 3.23
C THR A 261 -1.12 8.16 4.36
N TRP A 262 -2.29 8.80 4.27
CA TRP A 262 -2.82 9.55 5.41
C TRP A 262 -3.10 8.63 6.62
N MET A 263 -3.50 7.39 6.39
CA MET A 263 -3.79 6.44 7.46
C MET A 263 -2.53 5.96 8.19
N GLU A 264 -1.37 5.95 7.53
CA GLU A 264 -0.07 5.71 8.19
C GLU A 264 0.12 6.65 9.38
N ASP A 265 -0.14 7.95 9.18
CA ASP A 265 -0.01 9.02 10.18
C ASP A 265 -1.13 8.99 11.23
N VAL A 266 -2.38 8.77 10.80
CA VAL A 266 -3.53 8.74 11.73
C VAL A 266 -3.46 7.57 12.72
N VAL A 267 -2.89 6.45 12.27
CA VAL A 267 -2.70 5.26 13.10
C VAL A 267 -1.40 5.38 13.90
N TYR A 268 -0.28 5.70 13.25
CA TYR A 268 1.06 5.75 13.85
C TYR A 268 1.70 7.15 13.70
N ASP A 269 1.13 8.14 14.38
CA ASP A 269 1.54 9.56 14.36
C ASP A 269 3.03 9.73 14.71
N GLU A 270 3.58 8.87 15.56
CA GLU A 270 5.01 8.91 15.92
C GLU A 270 5.96 8.49 14.80
N THR A 271 5.47 7.79 13.77
CA THR A 271 6.32 7.22 12.72
C THR A 271 6.75 8.27 11.68
N ASP A 272 5.85 9.18 11.28
CA ASP A 272 6.10 10.17 10.22
C ASP A 272 6.63 9.59 8.88
N ASP A 273 6.37 8.31 8.52
CA ASP A 273 6.96 7.68 7.31
C ASP A 273 6.51 8.40 6.02
N TYR A 274 5.32 9.00 6.03
CA TYR A 274 4.77 9.75 4.91
C TYR A 274 5.69 10.90 4.43
N MET A 275 6.59 11.39 5.30
CA MET A 275 7.56 12.43 4.97
C MET A 275 8.55 11.99 3.88
N ASN A 276 8.77 10.67 3.72
CA ASN A 276 9.57 10.11 2.64
C ASN A 276 8.95 10.35 1.25
N PHE A 277 7.63 10.52 1.17
CA PHE A 277 6.92 10.77 -0.10
C PHE A 277 6.69 12.24 -0.39
N LEU A 278 6.76 13.12 0.62
CA LEU A 278 6.34 14.53 0.53
C LEU A 278 7.09 15.30 -0.57
N TYR A 279 8.40 15.08 -0.72
CA TYR A 279 9.17 15.76 -1.77
C TYR A 279 8.72 15.33 -3.18
N GLY A 280 8.43 14.04 -3.37
CA GLY A 280 7.88 13.51 -4.61
C GLY A 280 6.51 14.11 -4.91
N PHE A 281 5.61 14.09 -3.92
CA PHE A 281 4.27 14.67 -4.03
C PHE A 281 4.29 16.15 -4.40
N LEU A 282 5.11 16.97 -3.73
CA LEU A 282 5.17 18.41 -3.99
C LEU A 282 5.69 18.75 -5.39
N LEU A 283 6.49 17.87 -5.99
CA LEU A 283 6.97 18.03 -7.36
C LEU A 283 5.99 17.48 -8.40
N PHE A 284 5.23 16.43 -8.06
CA PHE A 284 4.33 15.73 -8.97
C PHE A 284 2.98 15.40 -8.31
N PRO A 285 2.17 16.40 -7.91
CA PRO A 285 0.95 16.19 -7.11
C PRO A 285 -0.18 15.44 -7.86
N GLN A 286 -0.01 15.22 -9.16
CA GLN A 286 -0.91 14.40 -9.98
C GLN A 286 -0.59 12.90 -9.95
N GLN A 287 0.55 12.50 -9.37
CA GLN A 287 0.94 11.09 -9.22
C GLN A 287 0.46 10.59 -7.85
N ALA A 288 -0.02 9.35 -7.81
CA ALA A 288 -0.29 8.66 -6.55
C ALA A 288 1.03 8.40 -5.82
N LEU A 289 0.96 8.30 -4.48
CA LEU A 289 2.11 8.07 -3.61
C LEU A 289 2.54 6.61 -3.60
#